data_AF-A0A1G3MGX1-F1
#
_entry.id   AF-A0A1G3MGX1-F1
#
_cell.length_a   1.000
_cell.length_b   1.000
_cell.length_c   1.000
_cell.angle_alpha   90.00
_cell.angle_beta   90.00
_cell.angle_gamma   90.00
#
_symmetry.space_group_name_H-M   'P 1'
#
loop_
_entity.id
_entity.type
_entity.pdbx_description
1 polymer ?
#
loop_
_entity_poly.entity_id
_entity_poly.type
_entity_poly.pdbx_seq_one_letter_code
_entity_poly.pdbx_strand_id
1 'polypeptide(L)'
;MTVMSFWAFCGYTSLWMFPVGGVCGLLIGLMNEKILAAKLPYRLQVLLGGVIITAIELVSGLVLNVWLDLGIWDYSTFPLNFMGQICLPASLLWVAMTPLAMWIDDVLRFYLIGGHKPETLWKYYRDLFCHNPDA
;
A
#
# COMPACT_ATOMS: atom_id res chain seq x y z
N MET A 1 24.96 -10.24 -14.61
CA MET A 1 23.94 -10.91 -13.76
C MET A 1 23.06 -9.82 -13.15
N THR A 2 22.27 -9.14 -14.00
CA THR A 2 21.80 -7.77 -13.70
C THR A 2 20.48 -7.41 -14.40
N VAL A 3 19.58 -8.38 -14.63
CA VAL A 3 18.26 -8.08 -15.26
C VAL A 3 17.10 -8.95 -14.74
N MET A 4 17.28 -9.82 -13.73
CA MET A 4 16.20 -10.65 -13.19
C MET A 4 15.54 -10.10 -11.91
N SER A 5 15.73 -8.82 -11.58
CA SER A 5 14.98 -8.15 -10.51
C SER A 5 13.93 -7.16 -11.03
N PHE A 6 13.80 -7.02 -12.35
CA PHE A 6 12.73 -6.21 -12.97
C PHE A 6 11.39 -6.97 -13.05
N TRP A 7 11.45 -8.31 -12.98
CA TRP A 7 10.31 -9.22 -13.20
C TRP A 7 9.50 -9.56 -11.95
N ALA A 8 9.92 -9.12 -10.74
CA ALA A 8 9.08 -9.26 -9.55
C ALA A 8 7.85 -8.34 -9.59
N PHE A 9 7.85 -7.31 -10.44
CA PHE A 9 6.71 -6.41 -10.66
C PHE A 9 5.83 -6.78 -11.87
N CYS A 10 6.36 -7.52 -12.85
CA CYS A 10 5.63 -7.99 -14.02
C CYS A 10 6.09 -9.42 -14.31
N GLY A 11 5.34 -10.43 -13.87
CA GLY A 11 5.72 -11.83 -14.11
C GLY A 11 4.58 -12.83 -14.04
N TYR A 12 3.66 -12.68 -13.09
CA TYR A 12 2.37 -13.38 -13.06
C TYR A 12 1.41 -12.47 -12.29
N THR A 13 0.59 -11.66 -12.97
CA THR A 13 -0.57 -11.05 -12.32
C THR A 13 -1.52 -12.19 -12.00
N SER A 14 -1.25 -12.91 -10.91
CA SER A 14 -2.18 -13.94 -10.46
C SER A 14 -3.51 -13.23 -10.20
N LEU A 15 -4.62 -13.88 -10.52
CA LEU A 15 -5.94 -13.33 -10.25
C LEU A 15 -6.09 -12.90 -8.77
N TRP A 16 -5.24 -13.42 -7.88
CA TRP A 16 -5.16 -13.09 -6.46
C TRP A 16 -4.57 -11.71 -6.15
N MET A 17 -3.82 -11.07 -7.05
CA MET A 17 -3.36 -9.68 -6.84
C MET A 17 -4.53 -8.70 -6.78
N PHE A 18 -5.59 -8.96 -7.55
CA PHE A 18 -6.78 -8.10 -7.61
C PHE A 18 -7.57 -8.04 -6.28
N PRO A 19 -7.98 -9.16 -5.66
CA PRO A 19 -8.66 -9.13 -4.37
C PRO A 19 -7.75 -8.60 -3.26
N VAL A 20 -6.45 -8.95 -3.26
CA VAL A 20 -5.49 -8.42 -2.28
C VAL A 20 -5.37 -6.89 -2.39
N GLY A 21 -5.17 -6.38 -3.60
CA GLY A 21 -5.10 -4.95 -3.86
C GLY A 21 -6.41 -4.21 -3.54
N GLY A 22 -7.56 -4.83 -3.85
CA GLY A 22 -8.88 -4.30 -3.51
C GLY A 22 -9.10 -4.21 -2.00
N VAL A 23 -8.71 -5.23 -1.24
CA VAL A 23 -8.77 -5.22 0.23
C VAL A 23 -7.84 -4.15 0.81
N CYS A 24 -6.61 -4.04 0.29
CA CYS A 24 -5.68 -2.97 0.68
C CYS A 24 -6.29 -1.58 0.43
N GLY A 25 -6.81 -1.32 -0.77
CA GLY A 25 -7.43 -0.03 -1.12
C GLY A 25 -8.62 0.30 -0.23
N LEU A 26 -9.51 -0.68 0.01
CA LEU A 26 -10.69 -0.50 0.86
C LEU A 26 -10.30 -0.21 2.32
N LEU A 27 -9.30 -0.90 2.86
CA LEU A 27 -8.83 -0.66 4.22
C LEU A 27 -8.12 0.69 4.36
N ILE A 28 -7.33 1.10 3.37
CA ILE A 28 -6.70 2.43 3.34
C ILE A 28 -7.78 3.52 3.26
N GLY A 29 -8.78 3.36 2.40
CA GLY A 29 -9.86 4.34 2.26
C GLY A 29 -10.74 4.47 3.51
N LEU A 30 -11.03 3.35 4.19
CA LEU A 30 -11.72 3.37 5.49
C LEU A 30 -10.85 4.00 6.60
N MET A 31 -9.56 3.69 6.58
CA MET A 31 -8.61 4.27 7.52
C MET A 31 -8.51 5.79 7.32
N ASN A 32 -8.39 6.24 6.07
CA ASN A 32 -8.28 7.66 5.73
C ASN A 32 -9.42 8.47 6.37
N GLU A 33 -10.68 8.03 6.22
CA GLU A 33 -11.83 8.72 6.84
C GLU A 33 -11.80 8.74 8.37
N LYS A 34 -11.55 7.58 9.00
CA LYS A 34 -11.58 7.47 10.47
C LYS A 34 -10.44 8.25 11.12
N ILE A 35 -9.28 8.26 10.48
CA ILE A 35 -8.08 8.92 10.97
C ILE A 35 -8.13 10.43 10.67
N LEU A 36 -8.72 10.85 9.55
CA LEU A 36 -9.03 12.25 9.29
C LEU A 36 -9.98 12.81 10.37
N ALA A 37 -10.98 12.03 10.79
CA ALA A 37 -11.85 12.39 11.91
C ALA A 37 -11.10 12.45 13.26
N ALA A 38 -10.03 11.67 13.42
CA ALA A 38 -9.23 11.61 14.65
C ALA A 38 -8.08 12.64 14.72
N LYS A 39 -7.91 13.52 13.72
CA LYS A 39 -6.84 14.54 13.65
C LYS A 39 -5.43 14.00 13.91
N LEU A 40 -5.15 12.79 13.44
CA LEU A 40 -3.81 12.22 13.56
C LEU A 40 -2.86 12.86 12.54
N PRO A 41 -1.57 13.03 12.88
CA PRO A 41 -0.60 13.65 11.98
C PRO A 41 -0.47 12.82 10.70
N TYR A 42 -0.55 13.49 9.55
CA TYR A 42 -0.57 12.86 8.22
C TYR A 42 0.56 11.82 8.00
N ARG A 43 1.77 12.12 8.49
CA ARG A 43 2.93 11.20 8.44
C ARG A 43 2.65 9.84 9.08
N LEU A 44 1.94 9.83 10.20
CA LEU A 44 1.59 8.60 10.91
C LEU A 44 0.52 7.83 10.12
N GLN A 45 -0.39 8.52 9.45
CA GLN A 45 -1.39 7.90 8.58
C GLN A 45 -0.74 7.15 7.42
N VAL A 46 0.24 7.79 6.77
CA VAL A 46 1.03 7.20 5.68
C VAL A 46 1.83 5.98 6.17
N LEU A 47 2.45 6.07 7.34
CA LEU A 47 3.15 4.93 7.95
C LEU A 47 2.19 3.78 8.26
N LEU A 48 1.04 4.06 8.88
CA LEU A 48 0.03 3.05 9.20
C LEU A 48 -0.53 2.39 7.94
N GLY A 49 -0.76 3.14 6.87
CA GLY A 49 -1.21 2.58 5.59
C GLY A 49 -0.19 1.61 5.00
N GLY A 50 1.10 1.97 4.99
CA GLY A 50 2.16 1.05 4.53
C GLY A 50 2.29 -0.21 5.39
N VAL A 51 2.11 -0.08 6.71
CA VAL A 51 2.09 -1.23 7.64
C VAL A 51 0.90 -2.14 7.37
N ILE A 52 -0.29 -1.58 7.12
CA ILE A 52 -1.49 -2.36 6.77
C ILE A 52 -1.27 -3.12 5.46
N ILE A 53 -0.74 -2.46 4.42
CA ILE A 53 -0.43 -3.12 3.14
C ILE A 53 0.56 -4.27 3.36
N THR A 54 1.63 -4.03 4.11
CA THR A 54 2.63 -5.06 4.43
C THR A 54 2.02 -6.24 5.23
N ALA A 55 1.11 -5.96 6.17
CA ALA A 55 0.43 -7.00 6.94
C ALA A 55 -0.49 -7.85 6.06
N ILE A 56 -1.25 -7.21 5.16
CA ILE A 56 -2.11 -7.91 4.19
C ILE A 56 -1.27 -8.73 3.23
N GLU A 57 -0.14 -8.19 2.75
CA GLU A 57 0.81 -8.90 1.89
C GLU A 57 1.35 -10.15 2.60
N LEU A 58 1.73 -10.05 3.88
CA LEU A 58 2.16 -11.20 4.67
C LEU A 58 1.06 -12.25 4.83
N VAL A 59 -0.15 -11.86 5.22
CA VAL A 59 -1.27 -12.79 5.40
C VAL A 59 -1.63 -13.47 4.09
N SER A 60 -1.64 -12.71 2.99
CA SER A 60 -1.92 -13.22 1.65
C SER A 60 -0.83 -14.17 1.19
N GLY A 61 0.45 -13.85 1.42
CA GLY A 61 1.57 -14.74 1.13
C GLY A 61 1.47 -16.04 1.92
N LEU A 62 1.13 -16.00 3.21
CA LEU A 62 0.90 -17.22 3.99
C LEU A 62 -0.26 -18.06 3.45
N VAL A 63 -1.39 -17.45 3.09
CA VAL A 63 -2.53 -18.18 2.53
C VAL A 63 -2.22 -18.76 1.15
N LEU A 64 -1.64 -17.96 0.26
CA LEU A 64 -1.43 -18.35 -1.13
C LEU A 64 -0.21 -19.27 -1.31
N ASN A 65 0.86 -19.06 -0.55
CA ASN A 65 2.11 -19.81 -0.72
C ASN A 65 2.29 -20.92 0.30
N VAL A 66 1.88 -20.73 1.57
CA VAL A 66 2.04 -21.80 2.58
C VAL A 66 0.86 -22.75 2.56
N TRP A 67 -0.37 -22.25 2.40
CA TRP A 67 -1.56 -23.10 2.44
C TRP A 67 -1.98 -23.65 1.07
N LEU A 68 -1.83 -22.85 0.02
CA LEU A 68 -2.24 -23.23 -1.35
C LEU A 68 -1.06 -23.61 -2.27
N ASP A 69 0.19 -23.50 -1.79
CA ASP A 69 1.43 -23.86 -2.51
C ASP A 69 1.54 -23.25 -3.92
N LEU A 70 1.02 -22.02 -4.10
CA LEU A 70 0.97 -21.37 -5.41
C LEU A 70 2.32 -20.78 -5.84
N GLY A 71 3.26 -20.56 -4.90
CA GLY A 71 4.60 -20.05 -5.18
C GLY A 71 4.64 -18.66 -5.85
N ILE A 72 3.71 -17.77 -5.50
CA ILE A 72 3.56 -16.42 -6.07
C ILE A 72 4.28 -15.41 -5.16
N TRP A 73 4.93 -14.39 -5.73
CA TRP A 73 5.63 -13.35 -4.94
C TRP A 73 6.70 -13.87 -3.99
N ASP A 74 7.69 -14.58 -4.53
CA ASP A 74 8.81 -15.08 -3.74
C ASP A 74 9.85 -13.98 -3.45
N TYR A 75 9.92 -13.55 -2.19
CA TYR A 75 10.92 -12.60 -1.68
C TYR A 75 12.13 -13.29 -1.02
N SER A 76 12.25 -14.62 -1.08
CA SER A 76 13.32 -15.40 -0.43
C SER A 76 14.73 -14.93 -0.79
N THR A 77 14.91 -14.42 -2.00
CA THR A 77 16.20 -13.95 -2.53
C THR A 77 16.54 -12.51 -2.15
N PHE A 78 15.61 -11.78 -1.54
CA PHE A 78 15.80 -10.38 -1.16
C PHE A 78 16.36 -10.26 0.27
N PRO A 79 17.26 -9.29 0.52
CA PRO A 79 17.76 -9.04 1.87
C PRO A 79 16.64 -8.51 2.78
N LEU A 80 16.69 -8.86 4.07
CA LEU A 80 15.69 -8.48 5.06
C LEU A 80 14.27 -8.96 4.69
N ASN A 81 14.18 -10.14 4.08
CA ASN A 81 12.91 -10.83 3.90
C ASN A 81 12.44 -11.49 5.21
N PHE A 82 11.13 -11.65 5.33
CA PHE A 82 10.50 -12.42 6.39
C PHE A 82 9.71 -13.56 5.76
N MET A 83 10.14 -14.80 6.06
CA MET A 83 9.56 -16.06 5.54
C MET A 83 9.48 -16.14 4.01
N GLY A 84 10.27 -15.33 3.28
CA GLY A 84 10.16 -15.19 1.83
C GLY A 84 8.83 -14.59 1.34
N GLN A 85 7.97 -14.10 2.24
CA GLN A 85 6.62 -13.59 1.90
C GLN A 85 6.54 -12.06 1.84
N ILE A 86 7.33 -11.38 2.66
CA ILE A 86 7.49 -9.92 2.64
C ILE A 86 8.97 -9.57 2.71
N CYS A 87 9.34 -8.36 2.30
CA CYS A 87 10.67 -7.83 2.53
C CYS A 87 10.64 -6.35 2.91
N LEU A 88 11.59 -5.92 3.74
CA LEU A 88 11.66 -4.53 4.19
C LEU A 88 11.73 -3.51 3.03
N PRO A 89 12.48 -3.75 1.94
CA PRO A 89 12.48 -2.84 0.78
C PRO A 89 11.09 -2.67 0.15
N ALA A 90 10.29 -3.75 0.05
CA ALA A 90 8.93 -3.68 -0.46
C ALA A 90 8.02 -2.92 0.51
N SER A 91 8.13 -3.16 1.82
CA SER A 91 7.38 -2.40 2.83
C SER A 91 7.64 -0.90 2.77
N LEU A 92 8.90 -0.49 2.54
CA LEU A 92 9.24 0.93 2.34
C LEU A 92 8.62 1.51 1.07
N LEU A 93 8.59 0.72 -0.01
CA LEU A 93 7.89 1.11 -1.24
C LEU A 93 6.39 1.29 -0.98
N TRP A 94 5.76 0.41 -0.21
CA TRP A 94 4.34 0.52 0.15
C TRP A 94 4.03 1.76 0.97
N VAL A 95 4.91 2.13 1.91
CA VAL A 95 4.80 3.41 2.64
C VAL A 95 4.87 4.60 1.65
N ALA A 96 5.81 4.58 0.71
CA ALA A 96 5.93 5.63 -0.30
C ALA A 96 4.75 5.68 -1.30
N MET A 97 4.08 4.55 -1.53
CA MET A 97 2.89 4.44 -2.38
C MET A 97 1.58 4.76 -1.65
N THR A 98 1.56 4.74 -0.33
CA THR A 98 0.34 5.02 0.47
C THR A 98 -0.29 6.39 0.16
N PRO A 99 0.47 7.50 0.01
CA PRO A 99 -0.09 8.79 -0.39
C PRO A 99 -0.79 8.76 -1.76
N LEU A 100 -0.24 8.00 -2.71
CA LEU A 100 -0.86 7.79 -4.01
C LEU A 100 -2.15 6.98 -3.89
N ALA A 101 -2.17 5.93 -3.06
CA ALA A 101 -3.38 5.14 -2.81
C ALA A 101 -4.49 5.97 -2.15
N MET A 102 -4.14 6.82 -1.17
CA MET A 102 -5.08 7.75 -0.54
C MET A 102 -5.64 8.76 -1.54
N TRP A 103 -4.79 9.34 -2.39
CA TRP A 103 -5.25 10.25 -3.43
C TRP A 103 -6.20 9.57 -4.43
N ILE A 104 -5.89 8.33 -4.83
CA ILE A 104 -6.79 7.55 -5.70
C ILE A 104 -8.13 7.28 -5.01
N ASP A 105 -8.14 6.94 -3.72
CA ASP A 105 -9.37 6.76 -2.94
C ASP A 105 -10.21 8.03 -2.90
N ASP A 106 -9.60 9.18 -2.63
CA ASP A 106 -10.29 10.48 -2.60
C ASP A 106 -10.83 10.87 -3.99
N VAL A 107 -10.10 10.59 -5.07
CA VAL A 107 -10.57 10.75 -6.46
C VAL A 107 -11.75 9.82 -6.75
N LEU A 108 -11.64 8.55 -6.36
CA LEU A 108 -12.69 7.57 -6.60
C LEU A 108 -13.97 7.96 -5.85
N ARG A 109 -13.86 8.39 -4.59
CA ARG A 109 -14.97 8.91 -3.78
C ARG A 109 -15.59 10.16 -4.39
N PHE A 110 -14.77 11.07 -4.93
CA PHE A 110 -15.29 12.23 -5.66
C PHE A 110 -16.18 11.83 -6.83
N TYR A 111 -15.75 10.85 -7.64
CA TYR A 111 -16.54 10.36 -8.78
C TYR A 111 -17.75 9.51 -8.38
N LEU A 112 -17.67 8.70 -7.32
CA LEU A 112 -18.74 7.78 -6.92
C LEU A 112 -19.80 8.42 -6.02
N ILE A 113 -19.39 9.25 -5.07
CA ILE A 113 -20.25 9.82 -4.01
C ILE A 113 -20.60 11.28 -4.30
N GLY A 114 -19.82 11.98 -5.13
CA GLY A 114 -20.11 13.36 -5.55
C GLY A 114 -19.78 14.40 -4.47
N GLY A 115 -18.52 14.44 -4.04
CA GLY A 115 -18.03 15.32 -2.96
C GLY A 115 -17.17 16.50 -3.43
N HIS A 116 -16.22 16.91 -2.59
CA HIS A 116 -15.21 17.92 -2.93
C HIS A 116 -14.12 17.34 -3.84
N LYS A 117 -13.67 18.13 -4.82
CA LYS A 117 -12.57 17.74 -5.71
C LYS A 117 -11.29 17.55 -4.88
N PRO A 118 -10.64 16.37 -4.94
CA PRO A 118 -9.39 16.16 -4.23
C PRO A 118 -8.31 17.10 -4.76
N GLU A 119 -7.38 17.45 -3.89
CA GLU A 119 -6.25 18.28 -4.26
C GLU A 119 -5.28 17.51 -5.15
N THR A 120 -4.29 18.21 -5.69
CA THR A 120 -3.28 17.59 -6.55
C THR A 120 -2.46 16.57 -5.76
N LEU A 121 -2.14 15.43 -6.38
CA LEU A 121 -1.24 14.39 -5.82
C LEU A 121 0.03 14.97 -5.18
N TRP A 122 0.59 16.02 -5.79
CA TRP A 122 1.76 16.71 -5.27
C TRP A 122 1.60 17.22 -3.84
N LYS A 123 0.39 17.63 -3.43
CA LYS A 123 0.13 18.10 -2.07
C LYS A 123 0.23 16.96 -1.06
N TYR A 124 -0.27 15.76 -1.37
CA TYR A 124 -0.14 14.58 -0.51
C TYR A 124 1.33 14.21 -0.26
N TYR A 125 2.20 14.37 -1.26
CA TYR A 125 3.64 14.17 -1.07
C TYR A 125 4.31 15.34 -0.36
N ARG A 126 3.88 16.59 -0.61
CA ARG A 126 4.40 17.77 0.09
C ARG A 126 4.12 17.70 1.58
N ASP A 127 2.89 17.35 1.96
CA ASP A 127 2.42 17.30 3.35
C ASP A 127 3.09 16.16 4.15
N LEU A 128 3.66 15.17 3.45
CA LEU A 128 4.52 14.15 4.07
C LEU A 128 5.82 14.78 4.60
N PHE A 129 6.48 15.63 3.81
CA PHE A 129 7.78 16.22 4.14
C PHE A 129 7.67 17.53 4.92
N CYS A 130 6.72 18.39 4.57
CA CYS A 130 6.47 19.65 5.26
C CYS A 130 5.61 19.39 6.49
N HIS A 131 6.13 19.67 7.69
CA HIS A 131 5.31 19.69 8.91
C HIS A 131 4.35 20.86 8.78
N ASN A 132 3.06 20.59 8.55
CA ASN A 132 2.04 21.61 8.57
C ASN A 132 1.60 21.79 10.04
N PRO A 133 1.85 22.95 10.68
CA PRO A 133 1.45 23.20 12.06
C PRO A 133 -0.08 23.36 12.23
N ASP A 134 -0.85 23.36 11.13
CA ASP A 134 -2.28 23.65 11.12
C ASP A 134 -3.20 22.41 10.94
N ALA A 135 -2.66 21.19 11.10
CA ALA A 135 -3.44 19.94 11.07
C ALA A 135 -3.78 19.42 12.48
#